data_AF-A0A832FN28-F1
#
_entry.id   AF-A0A832FN28-F1
#
_cell.length_a   1.000
_cell.length_b   1.000
_cell.length_c   1.000
_cell.angle_alpha   90.00
_cell.angle_beta   90.00
_cell.angle_gamma   90.00
#
_symmetry.space_group_name_H-M   'P 1'
#
loop_
_entity.id
_entity.type
_entity.pdbx_description
1 polymer ?
#
loop_
_entity_poly.entity_id
_entity_poly.type
_entity_poly.pdbx_seq_one_letter_code
_entity_poly.pdbx_strand_id
1 'polypeptide(L)'
;NKMLEACGFRREEVYIMNVLKCRPPGNRTPSADEVANCRSFFQRQLEILSPPYICCLGSVAAAALLGTAMPLGRLRGRFHTWRSSKVLCTYHPAYLLRNPEAKRDAWEDLKLLLRDMGLQPPQGKGRGTS
;
A
#
# COMPACT_ATOMS: atom_id res chain seq x y z
N ASN A 1 -10.22 -0.71 8.07
CA ASN A 1 -10.33 -2.14 7.70
C ASN A 1 -11.09 -2.41 6.42
N LYS A 2 -11.99 -1.54 5.94
CA LYS A 2 -12.74 -1.71 4.67
C LYS A 2 -11.90 -2.13 3.44
N MET A 3 -10.66 -1.67 3.31
CA MET A 3 -9.80 -2.04 2.17
C MET A 3 -9.25 -3.47 2.27
N LEU A 4 -8.97 -3.96 3.49
CA LEU A 4 -8.55 -5.35 3.73
C LEU A 4 -9.73 -6.31 3.57
N GLU A 5 -10.88 -5.93 4.14
CA GLU A 5 -12.14 -6.66 3.98
C GLU A 5 -12.54 -6.80 2.50
N ALA A 6 -12.40 -5.73 1.73
CA ALA A 6 -12.64 -5.76 0.28
C ALA A 6 -11.71 -6.73 -0.46
N CYS A 7 -10.49 -6.93 0.04
CA CYS A 7 -9.56 -7.93 -0.50
C CYS A 7 -9.79 -9.35 0.01
N GLY A 8 -10.71 -9.55 0.96
CA GLY A 8 -10.93 -10.85 1.60
C GLY A 8 -9.87 -11.21 2.65
N PHE A 9 -9.00 -10.27 3.05
CA PHE A 9 -8.01 -10.51 4.09
C PHE A 9 -8.59 -10.28 5.48
N ARG A 10 -8.30 -11.19 6.39
CA ARG A 10 -8.45 -10.97 7.83
C ARG A 10 -7.29 -10.12 8.34
N ARG A 11 -7.50 -9.40 9.45
CA ARG A 11 -6.49 -8.47 9.96
C ARG A 11 -5.19 -9.18 10.37
N GLU A 12 -5.29 -10.44 10.78
CA GLU A 12 -4.21 -11.30 11.23
C GLU A 12 -3.37 -11.86 10.07
N GLU A 13 -3.91 -11.86 8.84
CA GLU A 13 -3.24 -12.34 7.63
C GLU A 13 -2.33 -11.28 7.00
N VAL A 14 -2.39 -10.05 7.51
CA VAL A 14 -1.63 -8.92 6.98
C VAL A 14 -0.82 -8.22 8.06
N TYR A 15 0.41 -7.87 7.73
CA TYR A 15 1.23 -7.01 8.55
C TYR A 15 1.13 -5.56 8.06
N ILE A 16 0.51 -4.68 8.84
CA ILE A 16 0.46 -3.25 8.54
C ILE A 16 1.63 -2.57 9.21
N MET A 17 2.44 -1.88 8.42
CA MET A 17 3.59 -1.13 8.91
C MET A 17 3.53 0.31 8.41
N ASN A 18 3.87 1.25 9.30
CA ASN A 18 4.06 2.64 8.94
C ASN A 18 5.54 2.90 8.65
N VAL A 19 5.79 3.64 7.57
CA VAL A 19 7.13 4.05 7.12
C VAL A 19 7.82 4.94 8.15
N LEU A 20 7.04 5.73 8.89
CA LEU A 20 7.53 6.49 10.03
C LEU A 20 7.07 5.86 11.34
N LYS A 21 7.98 5.87 12.32
CA LYS A 21 7.64 5.61 13.72
C LYS A 21 7.22 6.89 14.47
N CYS A 22 7.62 8.06 13.97
CA CYS A 22 7.25 9.36 14.52
C CYS A 22 6.11 9.99 13.70
N ARG A 23 5.09 10.54 14.37
CA ARG A 23 4.00 11.28 13.71
C ARG A 23 4.45 12.74 13.48
N PRO A 24 4.52 13.23 12.23
CA PRO A 24 4.88 14.61 11.97
C PRO A 24 3.89 15.59 12.63
N PRO A 25 4.35 16.73 13.15
CA PRO A 25 3.47 17.78 13.68
C PRO A 25 2.42 18.20 12.65
N GLY A 26 1.17 18.34 13.07
CA GLY A 26 0.06 18.71 12.18
C GLY A 26 -0.27 17.66 11.11
N ASN A 27 0.23 16.42 11.23
CA ASN A 27 0.01 15.35 10.26
C ASN A 27 0.51 15.70 8.83
N ARG A 28 1.52 16.58 8.77
CA ARG A 28 2.13 17.02 7.50
C ARG A 28 2.84 15.85 6.80
N THR A 29 3.10 16.03 5.51
CA THR A 29 4.00 15.14 4.78
C THR A 29 5.39 15.16 5.42
N PRO A 30 5.99 14.00 5.69
CA PRO A 30 7.36 13.92 6.21
C PRO A 30 8.38 14.54 5.24
N SER A 31 9.44 15.12 5.77
CA SER A 31 10.60 15.49 4.95
C SER A 31 11.39 14.24 4.54
N ALA A 32 12.22 14.37 3.51
CA ALA A 32 13.11 13.30 3.08
C ALA A 32 14.06 12.86 4.22
N ASP A 33 14.56 13.81 5.01
CA ASP A 33 15.44 13.56 6.15
C ASP A 33 14.73 12.78 7.27
N GLU A 34 13.47 13.11 7.57
CA GLU A 34 12.67 12.39 8.56
C GLU A 34 12.43 10.93 8.14
N VAL A 35 12.19 10.71 6.83
CA VAL A 35 12.06 9.36 6.27
C VAL A 35 13.40 8.63 6.31
N ALA A 36 14.51 9.30 5.98
CA ALA A 36 15.84 8.72 6.00
C ALA A 36 16.25 8.27 7.41
N ASN A 37 15.97 9.08 8.43
CA ASN A 37 16.25 8.76 9.84
C ASN A 37 15.46 7.53 10.34
N CYS A 38 14.25 7.29 9.81
CA CYS A 38 13.44 6.13 10.15
C CYS A 38 13.67 4.91 9.24
N ARG A 39 14.41 5.08 8.14
CA ARG A 39 14.53 4.08 7.07
C ARG A 39 15.15 2.78 7.55
N SER A 40 16.19 2.87 8.39
CA SER A 40 16.92 1.70 8.93
C SER A 40 16.00 0.78 9.73
N PHE A 41 15.13 1.34 10.57
CA PHE A 41 14.17 0.58 11.36
C PHE A 41 13.17 -0.16 10.47
N PHE A 42 12.56 0.55 9.51
CA PHE A 42 11.61 -0.05 8.58
C PHE A 42 12.24 -1.14 7.71
N GLN A 43 13.45 -0.91 7.19
CA GLN A 43 14.17 -1.91 6.39
C GLN A 43 14.45 -3.17 7.20
N ARG A 44 14.92 -3.04 8.45
CA ARG A 44 15.17 -4.19 9.31
C ARG A 44 13.90 -4.98 9.62
N GLN A 45 12.76 -4.31 9.79
CA GLN A 45 11.47 -5.00 9.95
C GLN A 45 11.11 -5.81 8.70
N LEU A 46 11.30 -5.25 7.50
CA LEU A 46 11.04 -5.99 6.25
C LEU A 46 12.01 -7.15 6.04
N GLU A 47 13.27 -7.00 6.43
CA GLU A 47 14.26 -8.07 6.35
C GLU A 47 13.90 -9.24 7.25
N ILE A 48 13.39 -8.98 8.45
CA ILE A 48 12.92 -10.03 9.37
C ILE A 48 11.64 -10.70 8.83
N LEU A 49 10.69 -9.92 8.31
CA LEU A 49 9.42 -10.44 7.82
C LEU A 49 9.57 -11.18 6.47
N SER A 50 10.53 -10.77 5.64
CA SER A 50 10.79 -11.27 4.29
C SER A 50 9.51 -11.59 3.49
N PRO A 51 8.57 -10.63 3.36
CA PRO A 51 7.27 -10.94 2.76
C PRO A 51 7.41 -11.18 1.25
N PRO A 52 6.65 -12.13 0.66
CA PRO A 52 6.63 -12.30 -0.80
C PRO A 52 5.98 -11.10 -1.51
N TYR A 53 5.07 -10.39 -0.83
CA TYR A 53 4.33 -9.25 -1.36
C TYR A 53 4.36 -8.05 -0.41
N ILE A 54 4.53 -6.85 -0.97
CA ILE A 54 4.44 -5.58 -0.25
C ILE A 54 3.48 -4.65 -0.98
N CYS A 55 2.50 -4.09 -0.27
CA CYS A 55 1.58 -3.09 -0.81
C CYS A 55 1.86 -1.72 -0.19
N CYS A 56 2.39 -0.79 -1.00
CA CYS A 56 2.65 0.59 -0.60
C CYS A 56 1.40 1.44 -0.77
N LEU A 57 0.90 1.98 0.34
CA LEU A 57 -0.25 2.88 0.36
C LEU A 57 0.23 4.34 0.34
N GLY A 58 0.15 5.00 -0.81
CA GLY A 58 0.52 6.40 -0.99
C GLY A 58 1.97 6.64 -1.43
N SER A 59 2.24 7.88 -1.85
CA SER A 59 3.54 8.31 -2.39
C SER A 59 4.69 8.20 -1.38
N VAL A 60 4.43 8.54 -0.12
CA VAL A 60 5.45 8.47 0.95
C VAL A 60 5.94 7.03 1.14
N ALA A 61 5.03 6.06 1.17
CA ALA A 61 5.39 4.65 1.33
C ALA A 61 6.15 4.12 0.10
N ALA A 62 5.69 4.47 -1.10
CA ALA A 62 6.35 4.08 -2.34
C ALA A 62 7.76 4.67 -2.45
N ALA A 63 7.91 5.98 -2.17
CA ALA A 63 9.20 6.66 -2.20
C ALA A 63 10.18 6.09 -1.17
N ALA A 64 9.71 5.82 0.05
CA ALA A 64 10.54 5.25 1.09
C ALA A 64 11.02 3.83 0.74
N LEU A 65 10.14 2.95 0.28
CA LEU A 65 10.53 1.57 -0.06
C LEU A 65 11.40 1.51 -1.33
N LEU A 66 10.96 2.16 -2.41
CA LEU A 66 11.58 2.08 -3.73
C LEU A 66 12.74 3.05 -3.92
N GLY A 67 12.93 4.02 -3.01
CA GLY A 67 13.99 5.03 -3.14
C GLY A 67 13.81 5.94 -4.36
N THR A 68 12.58 6.32 -4.69
CA THR A 68 12.26 7.09 -5.90
C THR A 68 11.48 8.37 -5.59
N ALA A 69 11.69 9.40 -6.42
CA ALA A 69 10.90 10.62 -6.42
C ALA A 69 9.75 10.60 -7.45
N MET A 70 9.52 9.47 -8.13
CA MET A 70 8.45 9.36 -9.12
C MET A 70 7.06 9.59 -8.50
N PRO A 71 6.14 10.27 -9.21
CA PRO A 71 4.79 10.46 -8.71
C PRO A 71 4.04 9.12 -8.64
N LEU A 72 3.17 8.96 -7.63
CA LEU A 72 2.45 7.72 -7.38
C LEU A 72 1.65 7.22 -8.60
N GLY A 73 1.08 8.15 -9.38
CA GLY A 73 0.36 7.82 -10.62
C GLY A 73 1.20 7.07 -11.65
N ARG A 74 2.53 7.27 -11.66
CA ARG A 74 3.45 6.51 -12.51
C ARG A 74 3.84 5.17 -11.89
N LEU A 75 3.73 5.01 -10.58
CA LEU A 75 4.16 3.80 -9.86
C LEU A 75 3.05 2.76 -9.74
N ARG A 76 1.77 3.18 -9.70
CA ARG A 76 0.63 2.28 -9.57
C ARG A 76 0.32 1.47 -10.84
N GLY A 77 -0.55 0.47 -10.72
CA GLY A 77 -0.98 -0.39 -11.84
C GLY A 77 0.06 -1.40 -12.35
N ARG A 78 1.19 -1.56 -11.66
CA ARG A 78 2.26 -2.50 -12.02
C ARG A 78 3.03 -2.98 -10.79
N PHE A 79 3.68 -4.14 -10.93
CA PHE A 79 4.63 -4.61 -9.94
C PHE A 79 5.99 -3.97 -10.11
N HIS A 80 6.60 -3.64 -8.98
CA HIS A 80 8.02 -3.35 -8.83
C HIS A 80 8.64 -4.46 -8.01
N THR A 81 9.96 -4.42 -7.87
CA THR A 81 10.71 -5.39 -7.08
C THR A 81 11.47 -4.67 -5.99
N TRP A 82 11.40 -5.19 -4.77
CA TRP A 82 12.28 -4.80 -3.68
C TRP A 82 12.87 -6.07 -3.08
N ARG A 83 14.18 -6.27 -3.27
CA ARG A 83 14.86 -7.54 -2.97
C ARG A 83 14.13 -8.70 -3.68
N SER A 84 13.62 -9.69 -2.93
CA SER A 84 12.82 -10.82 -3.45
C SER A 84 11.31 -10.55 -3.43
N SER A 85 10.85 -9.44 -2.84
CA SER A 85 9.43 -9.12 -2.71
C SER A 85 8.88 -8.47 -3.97
N LYS A 86 7.66 -8.86 -4.37
CA LYS A 86 6.85 -8.11 -5.33
C LYS A 86 6.20 -6.92 -4.63
N VAL A 87 6.36 -5.73 -5.20
CA VAL A 87 5.85 -4.47 -4.64
C VAL A 87 4.76 -3.91 -5.53
N LEU A 88 3.59 -3.65 -4.96
CA LEU A 88 2.53 -2.90 -5.61
C LEU A 88 2.35 -1.56 -4.91
N CYS A 89 2.17 -0.48 -5.68
CA CYS A 89 1.85 0.83 -5.13
C CYS A 89 0.40 1.21 -5.47
N THR A 90 -0.32 1.79 -4.51
CA THR A 90 -1.69 2.29 -4.72
C THR A 90 -2.01 3.49 -3.82
N TYR A 91 -3.21 4.04 -3.94
CA TYR A 91 -3.63 5.20 -3.15
C TYR A 91 -3.81 4.85 -1.68
N HIS A 92 -3.43 5.80 -0.82
CA HIS A 92 -3.62 5.66 0.62
C HIS A 92 -5.12 5.80 0.98
N PRO A 93 -5.65 5.03 1.96
CA PRO A 93 -7.07 5.11 2.35
C PRO A 93 -7.55 6.52 2.68
N ALA A 94 -6.73 7.32 3.37
CA ALA A 94 -7.06 8.72 3.67
C ALA A 94 -7.23 9.60 2.42
N TYR A 95 -6.49 9.31 1.34
CA TYR A 95 -6.67 10.00 0.06
C TYR A 95 -8.00 9.60 -0.59
N LEU A 96 -8.37 8.33 -0.54
CA LEU A 96 -9.63 7.79 -1.07
C LEU A 96 -10.88 8.27 -0.32
N LEU A 97 -10.74 8.65 0.94
CA LEU A 97 -11.82 9.30 1.70
C LEU A 97 -12.11 10.71 1.18
N ARG A 98 -11.08 11.43 0.71
CA ARG A 98 -11.20 12.78 0.14
C ARG A 98 -11.50 12.79 -1.36
N ASN A 99 -11.12 11.73 -2.07
CA ASN A 99 -11.25 11.59 -3.53
C ASN A 99 -11.90 10.23 -3.85
N PRO A 100 -13.22 10.08 -3.68
CA PRO A 100 -13.93 8.81 -3.85
C PRO A 100 -13.81 8.21 -5.26
N GLU A 101 -13.63 9.03 -6.29
CA GLU A 101 -13.44 8.63 -7.68
C GLU A 101 -12.17 7.78 -7.88
N ALA A 102 -11.14 8.03 -7.08
CA ALA A 102 -9.90 7.27 -7.10
C ALA A 102 -10.04 5.85 -6.48
N LYS A 103 -11.21 5.50 -5.91
CA LYS A 103 -11.45 4.16 -5.37
C LYS A 103 -11.46 3.09 -6.46
N ARG A 104 -11.95 3.42 -7.65
CA ARG A 104 -11.95 2.48 -8.79
C ARG A 104 -10.51 2.09 -9.13
N ASP A 105 -9.67 3.09 -9.27
CA ASP A 105 -8.24 2.94 -9.50
C ASP A 105 -7.57 2.07 -8.43
N ALA A 106 -7.74 2.42 -7.15
CA ALA A 106 -7.16 1.64 -6.07
C ALA A 106 -7.65 0.19 -6.05
N TRP A 107 -8.91 -0.04 -6.43
CA TRP A 107 -9.46 -1.38 -6.54
C TRP A 107 -8.85 -2.19 -7.68
N GLU A 108 -8.59 -1.59 -8.84
CA GLU A 108 -7.88 -2.26 -9.93
C GLU A 108 -6.45 -2.67 -9.52
N ASP A 109 -5.75 -1.80 -8.79
CA ASP A 109 -4.43 -2.15 -8.24
C ASP A 109 -4.53 -3.37 -7.30
N LEU A 110 -5.49 -3.37 -6.37
CA LEU A 110 -5.66 -4.48 -5.43
C LEU A 110 -6.06 -5.79 -6.12
N LYS A 111 -6.90 -5.74 -7.15
CA LYS A 111 -7.21 -6.94 -7.96
C LYS A 111 -5.97 -7.50 -8.64
N LEU A 112 -5.07 -6.64 -9.12
CA LEU A 112 -3.78 -7.08 -9.69
C LEU A 112 -2.95 -7.82 -8.64
N LEU A 113 -2.89 -7.33 -7.40
CA LEU A 113 -2.23 -8.01 -6.29
C LEU A 113 -2.85 -9.38 -6.02
N LEU A 114 -4.17 -9.44 -5.85
CA LEU A 114 -4.88 -10.70 -5.54
C LEU A 114 -4.67 -11.72 -6.65
N ARG A 115 -4.81 -11.31 -7.92
CA ARG A 115 -4.59 -12.19 -9.08
C ARG A 115 -3.17 -12.77 -9.09
N ASP A 116 -2.16 -11.96 -8.80
CA ASP A 116 -0.78 -12.44 -8.76
C ASP A 116 -0.53 -13.38 -7.57
N MET A 117 -1.21 -13.17 -6.44
CA MET A 117 -1.21 -14.08 -5.29
C MET A 117 -2.01 -15.38 -5.54
N GLY A 118 -2.68 -15.52 -6.69
CA GLY A 118 -3.58 -16.64 -6.97
C GLY A 118 -4.91 -16.58 -6.20
N LEU A 119 -5.25 -15.43 -5.63
CA LEU A 119 -6.48 -15.19 -4.88
C LEU A 119 -7.54 -14.58 -5.80
N GLN A 120 -8.79 -15.01 -5.60
CA GLN A 120 -9.93 -14.37 -6.25
C GLN A 120 -10.40 -13.20 -5.40
N PRO A 121 -10.63 -12.01 -5.99
CA PRO A 121 -11.29 -10.95 -5.26
C PRO A 121 -12.68 -11.42 -4.81
N PRO A 122 -13.12 -11.06 -3.59
CA PRO A 122 -14.47 -11.36 -3.14
C PRO A 122 -15.46 -10.89 -4.21
N GLN A 123 -16.38 -11.78 -4.62
CA GLN A 123 -17.45 -11.37 -5.52
C GLN A 123 -18.22 -10.26 -4.82
N GLY A 124 -18.19 -9.07 -5.40
CA GLY A 124 -18.92 -7.93 -4.84
C GLY A 124 -20.37 -8.36 -4.67
N LYS A 125 -20.96 -8.11 -3.49
CA LYS A 125 -22.41 -8.18 -3.34
C LYS A 125 -23.00 -7.38 -4.50
N GLY A 126 -23.62 -8.09 -5.45
CA GLY A 126 -24.36 -7.45 -6.52
C GLY A 126 -25.26 -6.41 -5.87
N ARG A 127 -25.33 -5.23 -6.48
CA ARG A 127 -26.44 -4.32 -6.21
C ARG A 127 -27.70 -5.10 -6.55
N GLY A 128 -28.35 -5.67 -5.52
CA GLY A 128 -29.71 -6.15 -5.62
C GLY A 128 -30.57 -4.92 -5.86
N THR A 129 -30.89 -4.67 -7.12
CA THR A 129 -32.04 -3.88 -7.49
C THR A 129 -33.24 -4.80 -7.35
N SER A 130 -33.90 -4.72 -6.19
CA SER A 130 -35.35 -4.93 -6.12
C SER A 130 -36.06 -3.75 -6.78
#